data_AF-A0A1S6QLR6-F1
#
_entry.id   AF-A0A1S6QLR6-F1
#
_cell.length_a   1.000
_cell.length_b   1.000
_cell.length_c   1.000
_cell.angle_alpha   90.00
_cell.angle_beta   90.00
_cell.angle_gamma   90.00
#
_symmetry.space_group_name_H-M   'P 1'
#
loop_
_entity.id
_entity.type
_entity.pdbx_description
1 polymer ?
#
loop_
_entity_poly.entity_id
_entity_poly.type
_entity_poly.pdbx_seq_one_letter_code
_entity_poly.pdbx_strand_id
1 'polypeptide(L)'
;MTDSIIEFIKTFLMLFFELLLLFIVVSFIVSLIQQVVSEEKIKKLLSKPNKAVNYILGMIFGAVTPFCSCSTIPILAGLLNSKVPFGPAMSFLIASPLMNPLMIFMLWALLGWKVAVVYFVVLAIFSILTGLVFSKMNLAESYKGVNVKGDGFFANKSGSRFKQALNDAWAFLYPMLPYLFIGVSIGAFIYGFIPEEFITKYASGDGFISVFIASVIGIPMYIRPETVLPIAEALVSKGMSLGTVVALIIGGAGASIPEVVLLSKLFKKKFVISFVIAILVVAVATGLTVNLII
;
A
#
# COMPACT_ATOMS: atom_id res chain seq x y z
N MET A 1 29.14 10.81 12.96
CA MET A 1 28.04 11.79 12.77
C MET A 1 27.98 12.28 11.32
N THR A 2 29.12 12.65 10.72
CA THR A 2 29.20 12.98 9.28
C THR A 2 28.80 11.80 8.37
N ASP A 3 29.18 10.57 8.73
CA ASP A 3 28.81 9.37 7.97
C ASP A 3 27.29 9.12 7.96
N SER A 4 26.63 9.25 9.11
CA SER A 4 25.17 9.09 9.23
C SER A 4 24.39 10.15 8.45
N ILE A 5 24.91 11.39 8.37
CA ILE A 5 24.28 12.46 7.57
C ILE A 5 24.46 12.17 6.08
N ILE A 6 25.63 11.72 5.65
CA ILE A 6 25.89 11.36 4.25
C ILE A 6 25.03 10.16 3.84
N GLU A 7 24.90 9.17 4.69
CA GLU A 7 24.06 7.98 4.47
C GLU A 7 22.57 8.34 4.39
N PHE A 8 22.09 9.22 5.29
CA PHE A 8 20.76 9.78 5.23
C PHE A 8 20.52 10.52 3.90
N ILE A 9 21.43 11.44 3.50
CA ILE A 9 21.28 12.21 2.26
C ILE A 9 21.27 11.30 1.03
N LYS A 10 22.18 10.31 0.98
CA LYS A 10 22.22 9.33 -0.12
C LYS A 10 20.93 8.53 -0.20
N THR A 11 20.46 8.00 0.94
CA THR A 11 19.21 7.24 1.03
C THR A 11 18.02 8.10 0.64
N PHE A 12 17.94 9.32 1.16
CA PHE A 12 16.91 10.27 0.83
C PHE A 12 16.87 10.59 -0.67
N LEU A 13 18.00 10.97 -1.28
CA LEU A 13 18.06 11.33 -2.69
C LEU A 13 17.72 10.12 -3.58
N MET A 14 18.29 8.96 -3.26
CA MET A 14 18.00 7.71 -3.98
C MET A 14 16.50 7.40 -3.94
N LEU A 15 15.92 7.33 -2.75
CA LEU A 15 14.50 7.04 -2.57
C LEU A 15 13.62 8.12 -3.20
N PHE A 16 13.94 9.40 -3.03
CA PHE A 16 13.14 10.50 -3.55
C PHE A 16 13.09 10.51 -5.08
N PHE A 17 14.24 10.40 -5.75
CA PHE A 17 14.29 10.39 -7.21
C PHE A 17 13.70 9.12 -7.80
N GLU A 18 13.94 7.97 -7.17
CA GLU A 18 13.36 6.71 -7.60
C GLU A 18 11.83 6.73 -7.47
N LEU A 19 11.30 7.22 -6.35
CA LEU A 19 9.86 7.30 -6.12
C LEU A 19 9.20 8.35 -7.01
N LEU A 20 9.89 9.46 -7.28
CA LEU A 20 9.44 10.47 -8.22
C LEU A 20 9.39 9.93 -9.65
N LEU A 21 10.42 9.21 -10.10
CA LEU A 21 10.46 8.56 -11.41
C LEU A 21 9.36 7.50 -11.53
N LEU A 22 9.23 6.63 -10.52
CA LEU A 22 8.19 5.60 -10.48
C LEU A 22 6.79 6.23 -10.52
N PHE A 23 6.56 7.29 -9.74
CA PHE A 23 5.29 8.00 -9.72
C PHE A 23 4.94 8.58 -11.10
N ILE A 24 5.90 9.21 -11.78
CA ILE A 24 5.69 9.77 -13.13
C ILE A 24 5.36 8.65 -14.12
N VAL A 25 6.19 7.60 -14.17
CA VAL A 25 6.03 6.49 -15.12
C VAL A 25 4.71 5.77 -14.89
N VAL A 26 4.39 5.41 -13.64
CA VAL A 26 3.16 4.70 -13.33
C VAL A 26 1.95 5.59 -13.54
N SER A 27 1.96 6.86 -13.10
CA SER A 27 0.83 7.77 -13.35
C SER A 27 0.60 8.01 -14.84
N PHE A 28 1.66 8.05 -15.63
CA PHE A 28 1.59 8.14 -17.09
C PHE A 28 0.98 6.87 -17.70
N ILE A 29 1.47 5.68 -17.34
CA ILE A 29 0.92 4.39 -17.80
C ILE A 29 -0.54 4.25 -17.39
N VAL A 30 -0.86 4.56 -16.15
CA VAL A 30 -2.21 4.53 -15.58
C VAL A 30 -3.12 5.49 -16.35
N SER A 31 -2.67 6.71 -16.64
CA SER A 31 -3.41 7.65 -17.48
C SER A 31 -3.64 7.11 -18.90
N LEU A 32 -2.64 6.50 -19.54
CA LEU A 32 -2.82 5.84 -20.84
C LEU A 32 -3.81 4.67 -20.79
N ILE A 33 -3.73 3.82 -19.77
CA ILE A 33 -4.67 2.71 -19.55
C ILE A 33 -6.08 3.27 -19.40
N GLN A 34 -6.26 4.39 -18.70
CA GLN A 34 -7.56 4.99 -18.44
C GLN A 34 -8.15 5.72 -19.65
N GLN A 35 -7.31 6.23 -20.54
CA GLN A 35 -7.77 6.70 -21.85
C GLN A 35 -8.35 5.56 -22.71
N VAL A 36 -7.97 4.30 -22.44
CA VAL A 36 -8.50 3.10 -23.10
C VAL A 36 -9.65 2.44 -22.30
N VAL A 37 -9.55 2.51 -20.97
CA VAL A 37 -10.50 1.93 -20.01
C VAL A 37 -11.36 3.06 -19.44
N SER A 38 -12.51 3.31 -20.07
CA SER A 38 -13.49 4.32 -19.62
C SER A 38 -13.95 4.09 -18.16
N GLU A 39 -14.22 5.17 -17.42
CA GLU A 39 -14.85 5.14 -16.08
C GLU A 39 -16.04 4.20 -16.01
N GLU A 40 -16.85 4.20 -17.06
CA GLU A 40 -18.05 3.38 -17.15
C GLU A 40 -17.75 1.89 -17.07
N LYS A 41 -16.61 1.42 -17.61
CA LYS A 41 -16.22 0.01 -17.56
C LYS A 41 -15.80 -0.39 -16.14
N ILE A 42 -14.96 0.42 -15.48
CA ILE A 42 -14.52 0.16 -14.11
C ILE A 42 -15.69 0.28 -13.13
N LYS A 43 -16.52 1.32 -13.29
CA LYS A 43 -17.73 1.50 -12.51
C LYS A 43 -18.71 0.35 -12.73
N LYS A 44 -18.96 -0.09 -13.97
CA LYS A 44 -19.84 -1.23 -14.28
C LYS A 44 -19.27 -2.58 -13.81
N LEU A 45 -17.95 -2.68 -13.69
CA LEU A 45 -17.29 -3.84 -13.08
C LEU A 45 -17.51 -3.84 -11.57
N LEU A 46 -17.20 -2.73 -10.88
CA LEU A 46 -17.22 -2.62 -9.42
C LEU A 46 -18.56 -2.19 -8.80
N SER A 47 -19.59 -1.93 -9.60
CA SER A 47 -20.93 -1.50 -9.16
C SER A 47 -22.01 -2.45 -9.69
N LYS A 48 -21.88 -3.74 -9.37
CA LYS A 48 -22.91 -4.75 -9.59
C LYS A 48 -24.04 -4.60 -8.55
N PRO A 49 -25.26 -5.08 -8.86
CA PRO A 49 -26.39 -5.04 -7.93
C PRO A 49 -26.12 -5.78 -6.61
N ASN A 50 -25.33 -6.87 -6.66
CA ASN A 50 -24.92 -7.58 -5.45
C ASN A 50 -23.75 -6.86 -4.77
N LYS A 51 -24.00 -6.29 -3.58
CA LYS A 51 -23.00 -5.57 -2.79
C LYS A 51 -21.78 -6.43 -2.45
N ALA A 52 -21.97 -7.72 -2.11
CA ALA A 52 -20.87 -8.61 -1.73
C ALA A 52 -19.89 -8.86 -2.88
N VAL A 53 -20.43 -9.01 -4.11
CA VAL A 53 -19.63 -9.18 -5.32
C VAL A 53 -18.71 -7.98 -5.54
N ASN A 54 -19.18 -6.76 -5.24
CA ASN A 54 -18.37 -5.57 -5.45
C ASN A 54 -17.12 -5.54 -4.55
N TYR A 55 -17.20 -6.02 -3.30
CA TYR A 55 -16.02 -6.10 -2.42
C TYR A 55 -15.00 -7.10 -2.94
N ILE A 56 -15.46 -8.27 -3.40
CA ILE A 56 -14.60 -9.29 -3.99
C ILE A 56 -13.92 -8.75 -5.24
N LEU A 57 -14.67 -8.06 -6.11
CA LEU A 57 -14.10 -7.46 -7.33
C LEU A 57 -13.09 -6.35 -7.00
N GLY A 58 -13.32 -5.55 -5.95
CA GLY A 58 -12.35 -4.57 -5.47
C GLY A 58 -11.05 -5.23 -4.99
N MET A 59 -11.17 -6.30 -4.19
CA MET A 59 -10.02 -7.09 -3.74
C MET A 59 -9.25 -7.72 -4.91
N ILE A 60 -9.94 -8.39 -5.84
CA ILE A 60 -9.31 -9.00 -7.02
C ILE A 60 -8.63 -7.95 -7.88
N PHE A 61 -9.30 -6.81 -8.10
CA PHE A 61 -8.72 -5.71 -8.86
C PHE A 61 -7.43 -5.24 -8.22
N GLY A 62 -7.41 -5.05 -6.89
CA GLY A 62 -6.18 -4.70 -6.16
C GLY A 62 -5.10 -5.77 -6.30
N ALA A 63 -5.43 -7.03 -6.03
CA ALA A 63 -4.46 -8.14 -6.06
C ALA A 63 -3.83 -8.36 -7.44
N VAL A 64 -4.58 -8.15 -8.53
CA VAL A 64 -4.07 -8.30 -9.90
C VAL A 64 -3.25 -7.08 -10.33
N THR A 65 -3.53 -5.91 -9.79
CA THR A 65 -2.80 -4.69 -10.17
C THR A 65 -1.49 -4.57 -9.40
N PRO A 66 -0.32 -4.54 -10.07
CA PRO A 66 0.97 -4.40 -9.39
C PRO A 66 1.25 -2.95 -8.99
N PHE A 67 0.28 -2.27 -8.38
CA PHE A 67 0.44 -0.89 -7.93
C PHE A 67 0.99 -0.86 -6.52
N CYS A 68 2.15 -0.22 -6.37
CA CYS A 68 2.68 0.13 -5.05
C CYS A 68 1.77 1.16 -4.35
N SER A 69 1.99 1.39 -3.05
CA SER A 69 1.22 2.36 -2.24
C SER A 69 1.17 3.76 -2.88
N CYS A 70 2.24 4.19 -3.53
CA CYS A 70 2.33 5.48 -4.21
C CYS A 70 1.39 5.62 -5.43
N SER A 71 1.06 4.51 -6.09
CA SER A 71 0.18 4.48 -7.27
C SER A 71 -1.26 4.09 -6.92
N THR A 72 -1.43 3.35 -5.83
CA THR A 72 -2.75 2.93 -5.32
C THR A 72 -3.61 4.13 -4.92
N ILE A 73 -3.00 5.15 -4.30
CA ILE A 73 -3.71 6.33 -3.79
C ILE A 73 -4.31 7.21 -4.91
N PRO A 74 -3.59 7.59 -5.98
CA PRO A 74 -4.19 8.29 -7.13
C PRO A 74 -5.34 7.51 -7.76
N ILE A 75 -5.17 6.20 -7.91
CA ILE A 75 -6.21 5.33 -8.48
C ILE A 75 -7.44 5.29 -7.57
N LEU A 76 -7.23 5.17 -6.27
CA LEU A 76 -8.31 5.24 -5.29
C LEU A 76 -9.08 6.57 -5.40
N ALA A 77 -8.38 7.69 -5.47
CA ALA A 77 -9.02 9.00 -5.64
C ALA A 77 -9.84 9.06 -6.95
N GLY A 78 -9.30 8.51 -8.04
CA GLY A 78 -10.01 8.34 -9.31
C GLY A 78 -11.29 7.51 -9.16
N LEU A 79 -11.21 6.32 -8.57
CA LEU A 79 -12.36 5.44 -8.33
C LEU A 79 -13.47 6.15 -7.53
N LEU A 80 -13.10 6.85 -6.46
CA LEU A 80 -14.06 7.55 -5.62
C LEU A 80 -14.70 8.75 -6.34
N ASN A 81 -13.91 9.49 -7.12
CA ASN A 81 -14.42 10.61 -7.94
C ASN A 81 -15.39 10.11 -9.04
N SER A 82 -15.14 8.94 -9.62
CA SER A 82 -16.04 8.28 -10.59
C SER A 82 -17.26 7.60 -9.94
N LYS A 83 -17.51 7.84 -8.64
CA LYS A 83 -18.66 7.33 -7.87
C LYS A 83 -18.68 5.81 -7.72
N VAL A 84 -17.51 5.16 -7.69
CA VAL A 84 -17.42 3.75 -7.27
C VAL A 84 -17.81 3.65 -5.78
N PRO A 85 -18.56 2.61 -5.37
CA PRO A 85 -18.93 2.44 -3.97
C PRO A 85 -17.69 2.41 -3.05
N PHE A 86 -17.76 3.12 -1.93
CA PHE A 86 -16.64 3.32 -1.01
C PHE A 86 -16.02 2.01 -0.51
N GLY A 87 -16.84 1.04 -0.09
CA GLY A 87 -16.37 -0.24 0.44
C GLY A 87 -15.47 -1.04 -0.50
N PRO A 88 -15.91 -1.36 -1.73
CA PRO A 88 -15.07 -1.95 -2.78
C PRO A 88 -13.76 -1.21 -3.03
N ALA A 89 -13.80 0.13 -3.02
CA ALA A 89 -12.60 0.95 -3.19
C ALA A 89 -11.63 0.80 -2.01
N MET A 90 -12.13 0.60 -0.79
CA MET A 90 -11.30 0.29 0.38
C MET A 90 -10.71 -1.12 0.33
N SER A 91 -11.47 -2.11 -0.17
CA SER A 91 -10.92 -3.46 -0.39
C SER A 91 -9.79 -3.45 -1.42
N PHE A 92 -9.94 -2.65 -2.49
CA PHE A 92 -8.86 -2.37 -3.43
C PHE A 92 -7.63 -1.73 -2.75
N LEU A 93 -7.84 -0.69 -1.94
CA LEU A 93 -6.77 0.05 -1.26
C LEU A 93 -5.88 -0.88 -0.42
N ILE A 94 -6.47 -1.83 0.31
CA ILE A 94 -5.71 -2.78 1.15
C ILE A 94 -5.05 -3.87 0.30
N ALA A 95 -5.76 -4.42 -0.69
CA ALA A 95 -5.28 -5.55 -1.47
C ALA A 95 -4.12 -5.15 -2.42
N SER A 96 -4.15 -3.96 -3.00
CA SER A 96 -3.19 -3.53 -4.03
C SER A 96 -1.71 -3.56 -3.58
N PRO A 97 -1.32 -2.93 -2.47
CA PRO A 97 0.08 -2.95 -2.03
C PRO A 97 0.51 -4.30 -1.44
N LEU A 98 -0.43 -5.09 -0.90
CA LEU A 98 -0.10 -6.30 -0.13
C LEU A 98 -0.19 -7.61 -0.91
N MET A 99 -1.05 -7.70 -1.94
CA MET A 99 -1.36 -8.96 -2.64
C MET A 99 -0.88 -9.00 -4.08
N ASN A 100 0.07 -8.13 -4.46
CA ASN A 100 0.51 -8.06 -5.85
C ASN A 100 1.18 -9.39 -6.31
N PRO A 101 1.17 -9.71 -7.61
CA PRO A 101 1.66 -11.01 -8.08
C PRO A 101 3.15 -11.25 -7.79
N LEU A 102 3.95 -10.17 -7.83
CA LEU A 102 5.38 -10.23 -7.54
C LEU A 102 5.64 -10.62 -6.08
N MET A 103 4.88 -10.06 -5.14
CA MET A 103 4.99 -10.34 -3.72
C MET A 103 4.59 -11.75 -3.37
N ILE A 104 3.49 -12.24 -3.95
CA ILE A 104 3.07 -13.63 -3.75
C ILE A 104 4.12 -14.59 -4.33
N PHE A 105 4.67 -14.27 -5.50
CA PHE A 105 5.74 -15.07 -6.10
C PHE A 105 7.00 -15.08 -5.25
N MET A 106 7.45 -13.94 -4.75
CA MET A 106 8.65 -13.86 -3.93
C MET A 106 8.45 -14.49 -2.54
N LEU A 107 7.28 -14.33 -1.92
CA LEU A 107 6.93 -15.04 -0.67
C LEU A 107 6.98 -16.55 -0.89
N TRP A 108 6.45 -17.03 -2.01
CA TRP A 108 6.52 -18.44 -2.35
C TRP A 108 7.97 -18.91 -2.53
N ALA A 109 8.77 -18.16 -3.28
CA ALA A 109 10.14 -18.51 -3.58
C ALA A 109 11.04 -18.54 -2.32
N LEU A 110 10.84 -17.61 -1.39
CA LEU A 110 11.75 -17.39 -0.26
C LEU A 110 11.25 -17.98 1.06
N LEU A 111 9.94 -17.88 1.35
CA LEU A 111 9.34 -18.35 2.61
C LEU A 111 8.50 -19.63 2.43
N GLY A 112 8.37 -20.12 1.20
CA GLY A 112 7.66 -21.34 0.86
C GLY A 112 6.18 -21.14 0.52
N TRP A 113 5.63 -22.12 -0.19
CA TRP A 113 4.28 -22.03 -0.78
C TRP A 113 3.17 -21.96 0.27
N LYS A 114 3.35 -22.65 1.41
CA LYS A 114 2.37 -22.64 2.50
C LYS A 114 2.17 -21.23 3.05
N VAL A 115 3.26 -20.49 3.29
CA VAL A 115 3.21 -19.11 3.77
C VAL A 115 2.52 -18.22 2.74
N ALA A 116 2.88 -18.33 1.46
CA ALA A 116 2.27 -17.53 0.40
C ALA A 116 0.75 -17.74 0.28
N VAL A 117 0.28 -18.99 0.38
CA VAL A 117 -1.16 -19.31 0.32
C VAL A 117 -1.90 -18.77 1.54
N VAL A 118 -1.38 -19.01 2.76
CA VAL A 118 -2.00 -18.50 4.00
C VAL A 118 -2.06 -16.97 3.96
N TYR A 119 -0.94 -16.32 3.60
CA TYR A 119 -0.85 -14.88 3.43
C TYR A 119 -1.91 -14.33 2.47
N PHE A 120 -2.02 -14.91 1.27
CA PHE A 120 -2.99 -14.47 0.26
C PHE A 120 -4.43 -14.62 0.76
N VAL A 121 -4.78 -15.77 1.32
CA VAL A 121 -6.16 -16.05 1.77
C VAL A 121 -6.55 -15.13 2.92
N VAL A 122 -5.68 -14.97 3.92
CA VAL A 122 -5.96 -14.11 5.08
C VAL A 122 -6.12 -12.66 4.62
N LEU A 123 -5.22 -12.14 3.77
CA LEU A 123 -5.34 -10.78 3.24
C LEU A 123 -6.58 -10.57 2.35
N ALA A 124 -6.95 -11.56 1.54
CA ALA A 124 -8.17 -11.51 0.74
C ALA A 124 -9.41 -11.32 1.64
N ILE A 125 -9.49 -12.10 2.73
CA ILE A 125 -10.57 -11.99 3.71
C ILE A 125 -10.54 -10.63 4.40
N PHE A 126 -9.37 -10.22 4.92
CA PHE A 126 -9.26 -8.99 5.69
C PHE A 126 -9.45 -7.72 4.86
N SER A 127 -9.04 -7.69 3.59
CA SER A 127 -9.30 -6.55 2.70
C SER A 127 -10.80 -6.36 2.44
N ILE A 128 -11.55 -7.45 2.27
CA ILE A 128 -13.02 -7.43 2.16
C ILE A 128 -13.66 -6.96 3.47
N LEU A 129 -13.25 -7.55 4.60
CA LEU A 129 -13.76 -7.19 5.93
C LEU A 129 -13.48 -5.72 6.28
N THR A 130 -12.27 -5.23 6.01
CA THR A 130 -11.89 -3.83 6.25
C THR A 130 -12.77 -2.89 5.43
N GLY A 131 -13.01 -3.21 4.14
CA GLY A 131 -13.91 -2.43 3.31
C GLY A 131 -15.34 -2.39 3.85
N LEU A 132 -15.85 -3.52 4.36
CA LEU A 132 -17.18 -3.61 4.99
C LEU A 132 -17.24 -2.77 6.27
N VAL A 133 -16.26 -2.92 7.15
CA VAL A 133 -16.17 -2.17 8.43
C VAL A 133 -16.09 -0.67 8.16
N PHE A 134 -15.24 -0.24 7.23
CA PHE A 134 -15.06 1.18 6.91
C PHE A 134 -16.33 1.80 6.32
N SER A 135 -17.06 1.02 5.51
CA SER A 135 -18.37 1.44 4.99
C SER A 135 -19.40 1.57 6.10
N LYS A 136 -19.45 0.60 7.03
CA LYS A 136 -20.39 0.62 8.16
C LYS A 136 -20.09 1.74 9.16
N MET A 137 -18.84 2.12 9.32
CA MET A 137 -18.40 3.24 10.15
C MET A 137 -18.66 4.63 9.51
N ASN A 138 -19.28 4.68 8.32
CA ASN A 138 -19.49 5.89 7.54
C ASN A 138 -18.19 6.69 7.30
N LEU A 139 -17.06 5.98 7.12
CA LEU A 139 -15.80 6.64 6.83
C LEU A 139 -15.79 7.29 5.42
N ALA A 140 -16.78 7.02 4.58
CA ALA A 140 -16.95 7.71 3.31
C ALA A 140 -17.01 9.26 3.47
N GLU A 141 -17.61 9.77 4.55
CA GLU A 141 -17.69 11.21 4.86
C GLU A 141 -16.34 11.87 5.20
N SER A 142 -15.33 11.04 5.44
CA SER A 142 -13.97 11.50 5.68
C SER A 142 -13.22 11.82 4.39
N TYR A 143 -13.73 11.41 3.22
CA TYR A 143 -13.13 11.73 1.95
C TYR A 143 -13.21 13.24 1.70
N LYS A 144 -12.06 13.89 1.55
CA LYS A 144 -11.96 15.33 1.28
C LYS A 144 -12.07 15.64 -0.21
N GLY A 145 -11.87 14.63 -1.06
CA GLY A 145 -11.63 14.84 -2.47
C GLY A 145 -10.25 15.47 -2.72
N VAL A 146 -9.70 15.21 -3.90
CA VAL A 146 -8.67 16.07 -4.47
C VAL A 146 -9.32 16.79 -5.64
N ASN A 147 -9.41 18.12 -5.53
CA ASN A 147 -9.73 18.97 -6.67
C ASN A 147 -8.56 18.86 -7.64
N VAL A 148 -8.59 17.84 -8.50
CA VAL A 148 -7.73 17.80 -9.67
C VAL A 148 -8.20 18.97 -10.53
N LYS A 149 -7.44 20.07 -10.58
CA LYS A 149 -7.67 21.15 -11.54
C LYS A 149 -7.32 20.58 -12.92
N GLY A 150 -8.32 19.99 -13.54
CA GLY A 150 -8.26 19.30 -14.82
C GLY A 150 -9.46 18.40 -14.91
N ASP A 151 -10.18 18.45 -16.03
CA ASP A 151 -11.27 17.51 -16.33
C ASP A 151 -10.81 16.12 -15.92
N GLY A 152 -11.63 15.40 -15.16
CA GLY A 152 -11.22 14.26 -14.33
C GLY A 152 -10.37 13.19 -15.03
N PHE A 153 -9.90 12.23 -14.24
CA PHE A 153 -8.96 11.16 -14.62
C PHE A 153 -9.28 10.38 -15.91
N PHE A 154 -10.50 10.49 -16.41
CA PHE A 154 -10.99 9.85 -17.63
C PHE A 154 -11.73 10.81 -18.58
N ALA A 155 -11.50 12.11 -18.44
CA ALA A 155 -12.07 13.10 -19.35
C ALA A 155 -11.50 12.87 -20.75
N ASN A 156 -12.41 12.60 -21.69
CA ASN A 156 -12.09 12.37 -23.09
C ASN A 156 -11.73 13.73 -23.73
N LYS A 157 -10.48 14.17 -23.59
CA LYS A 157 -10.00 15.40 -24.23
C LYS A 157 -9.60 15.08 -25.67
N SER A 158 -10.08 15.91 -26.60
CA SER A 158 -9.61 15.90 -27.98
C SER A 158 -8.19 16.46 -28.03
N GLY A 159 -7.18 15.60 -28.21
CA GLY A 159 -5.77 15.95 -28.24
C GLY A 159 -4.82 14.75 -28.38
N SER A 160 -3.51 15.00 -28.40
CA SER A 160 -2.50 13.94 -28.40
C SER A 160 -2.53 13.19 -27.05
N ARG A 161 -2.93 11.91 -27.09
CA ARG A 161 -3.01 10.98 -25.95
C ARG A 161 -1.79 11.02 -25.03
N PHE A 162 -0.61 11.16 -25.64
CA PHE A 162 0.67 11.24 -24.93
C PHE A 162 0.81 12.54 -24.12
N LYS A 163 0.53 13.71 -24.74
CA LYS A 163 0.61 15.00 -24.03
C LYS A 163 -0.41 15.09 -22.90
N GLN A 164 -1.59 14.52 -23.10
CA GLN A 164 -2.60 14.44 -22.06
C GLN A 164 -2.15 13.57 -20.89
N ALA A 165 -1.63 12.36 -21.17
CA ALA A 165 -1.15 11.47 -20.11
C ALA A 165 -0.01 12.07 -19.29
N LEU A 166 0.87 12.84 -19.93
CA LEU A 166 1.95 13.55 -19.24
C LEU A 166 1.42 14.70 -18.36
N ASN A 167 0.46 15.48 -18.87
CA ASN A 167 -0.17 16.55 -18.09
C ASN A 167 -0.96 16.01 -16.89
N ASP A 168 -1.67 14.89 -17.06
CA ASP A 168 -2.42 14.27 -15.98
C ASP A 168 -1.46 13.72 -14.91
N ALA A 169 -0.42 12.99 -15.32
CA ALA A 169 0.62 12.50 -14.40
C ALA A 169 1.27 13.65 -13.61
N TRP A 170 1.56 14.78 -14.28
CA TRP A 170 2.10 15.98 -13.63
C TRP A 170 1.11 16.64 -12.66
N ALA A 171 -0.16 16.74 -13.05
CA ALA A 171 -1.22 17.29 -12.21
C ALA A 171 -1.46 16.47 -10.93
N PHE A 172 -1.19 15.15 -10.96
CA PHE A 172 -1.20 14.31 -9.75
C PHE A 172 0.08 14.42 -8.94
N LEU A 173 1.24 14.45 -9.60
CA LEU A 173 2.52 14.53 -8.91
C LEU A 173 2.64 15.84 -8.14
N TYR A 174 2.29 16.97 -8.74
CA TYR A 174 2.55 18.29 -8.18
C TYR A 174 1.94 18.51 -6.78
N PRO A 175 0.66 18.18 -6.53
CA PRO A 175 0.08 18.25 -5.18
C PRO A 175 0.65 17.23 -4.19
N MET A 176 1.17 16.10 -4.69
CA MET A 176 1.68 15.00 -3.87
C MET A 176 3.17 15.19 -3.54
N LEU A 177 3.91 15.97 -4.33
CA LEU A 177 5.34 16.24 -4.17
C LEU A 177 5.76 16.70 -2.76
N PRO A 178 5.10 17.68 -2.11
CA PRO A 178 5.49 18.06 -0.74
C PRO A 178 5.24 16.93 0.27
N TYR A 179 4.19 16.14 0.08
CA TYR A 179 3.86 14.98 0.94
C TYR A 179 4.86 13.85 0.72
N LEU A 180 5.26 13.61 -0.52
CA LEU A 180 6.29 12.67 -0.92
C LEU A 180 7.63 13.04 -0.28
N PHE A 181 8.03 14.31 -0.39
CA PHE A 181 9.25 14.82 0.23
C PHE A 181 9.26 14.60 1.73
N ILE A 182 8.17 14.95 2.43
CA ILE A 182 8.04 14.74 3.88
C ILE A 182 8.08 13.25 4.22
N GLY A 183 7.30 12.42 3.53
CA GLY A 183 7.23 10.98 3.78
C GLY A 183 8.57 10.28 3.58
N VAL A 184 9.27 10.59 2.48
CA VAL A 184 10.60 10.04 2.18
C VAL A 184 11.66 10.56 3.15
N SER A 185 11.59 11.84 3.55
CA SER A 185 12.50 12.40 4.56
C SER A 185 12.38 11.65 5.89
N ILE A 186 11.15 11.43 6.36
CA ILE A 186 10.90 10.70 7.60
C ILE A 186 11.29 9.24 7.46
N GLY A 187 10.93 8.59 6.34
CA GLY A 187 11.27 7.19 6.08
C GLY A 187 12.78 6.94 6.00
N ALA A 188 13.53 7.78 5.27
CA ALA A 188 14.98 7.69 5.16
C ALA A 188 15.68 7.93 6.51
N PHE A 189 15.13 8.83 7.33
CA PHE A 189 15.65 9.06 8.69
C PHE A 189 15.46 7.82 9.56
N ILE A 190 14.27 7.20 9.52
CA ILE A 190 13.96 6.02 10.34
C ILE A 190 14.74 4.79 9.89
N TYR A 191 14.90 4.58 8.57
CA TYR A 191 15.64 3.43 8.04
C TYR A 191 17.10 3.42 8.53
N GLY A 192 17.75 4.59 8.63
CA GLY A 192 19.10 4.69 9.19
C GLY A 192 19.19 4.50 10.71
N PHE A 193 18.05 4.46 11.43
CA PHE A 193 17.99 4.39 12.89
C PHE A 193 17.42 3.09 13.46
N ILE A 194 16.82 2.21 12.63
CA ILE A 194 16.32 0.90 13.07
C ILE A 194 17.26 -0.21 12.56
N PRO A 195 18.31 -0.55 13.31
CA PRO A 195 19.20 -1.66 12.98
C PRO A 195 18.47 -3.01 13.00
N GLU A 196 18.95 -3.96 12.19
CA GLU A 196 18.45 -5.34 12.20
C GLU A 196 18.60 -6.00 13.59
N GLU A 197 19.61 -5.61 14.37
CA GLU A 197 19.80 -6.08 15.74
C GLU A 197 18.67 -5.66 16.67
N PHE A 198 18.05 -4.50 16.42
CA PHE A 198 16.91 -4.03 17.20
C PHE A 198 15.68 -4.88 16.92
N ILE A 199 15.43 -5.21 15.64
CA ILE A 199 14.30 -6.04 15.21
C ILE A 199 14.46 -7.45 15.80
N THR A 200 15.63 -8.07 15.64
CA THR A 200 15.89 -9.43 16.14
C THR A 200 15.88 -9.51 17.67
N LYS A 201 16.27 -8.44 18.39
CA LYS A 201 16.22 -8.42 19.86
C LYS A 201 14.79 -8.40 20.42
N TYR A 202 13.87 -7.65 19.82
CA TYR A 202 12.52 -7.45 20.36
C TYR A 202 11.43 -8.25 19.65
N ALA A 203 11.70 -8.78 18.46
CA ALA A 203 10.75 -9.52 17.63
C ALA A 203 11.23 -10.94 17.24
N SER A 204 12.16 -11.57 17.98
CA SER A 204 12.65 -12.93 17.67
C SER A 204 11.67 -14.07 17.97
N GLY A 205 10.61 -13.85 18.75
CA GLY A 205 9.67 -14.92 19.12
C GLY A 205 8.58 -15.23 18.08
N ASP A 206 7.76 -16.22 18.42
CA ASP A 206 6.57 -16.67 17.69
C ASP A 206 5.25 -16.24 18.35
N GLY A 207 5.29 -15.79 19.60
CA GLY A 207 4.13 -15.34 20.37
C GLY A 207 3.57 -13.98 19.92
N PHE A 208 2.35 -13.67 20.41
CA PHE A 208 1.63 -12.43 20.12
C PHE A 208 2.46 -11.16 20.29
N ILE A 209 3.29 -11.08 21.35
CA ILE A 209 4.10 -9.90 21.64
C ILE A 209 5.12 -9.65 20.53
N SER A 210 5.80 -10.70 20.05
CA SER A 210 6.78 -10.57 18.97
C SER A 210 6.13 -10.17 17.66
N VAL A 211 5.00 -10.80 17.31
CA VAL A 211 4.20 -10.47 16.13
C VAL A 211 3.69 -9.02 16.18
N PHE A 212 3.21 -8.57 17.34
CA PHE A 212 2.73 -7.21 17.55
C PHE A 212 3.86 -6.18 17.43
N ILE A 213 5.00 -6.42 18.09
CA ILE A 213 6.18 -5.55 18.01
C ILE A 213 6.67 -5.47 16.56
N ALA A 214 6.78 -6.60 15.86
CA ALA A 214 7.17 -6.61 14.44
C ALA A 214 6.23 -5.79 13.57
N SER A 215 4.91 -5.92 13.78
CA SER A 215 3.91 -5.14 13.04
C SER A 215 4.07 -3.64 13.29
N VAL A 216 4.25 -3.24 14.56
CA VAL A 216 4.41 -1.84 14.97
C VAL A 216 5.73 -1.25 14.45
N ILE A 217 6.81 -2.03 14.43
CA ILE A 217 8.09 -1.63 13.84
C ILE A 217 7.99 -1.53 12.31
N GLY A 218 7.22 -2.42 11.68
CA GLY A 218 7.00 -2.40 10.23
C GLY A 218 6.37 -1.10 9.75
N ILE A 219 5.28 -0.65 10.39
CA ILE A 219 4.52 0.56 9.99
C ILE A 219 5.39 1.81 9.71
N PRO A 220 6.31 2.24 10.60
CA PRO A 220 7.16 3.39 10.32
C PRO A 220 8.26 3.11 9.29
N MET A 221 8.60 1.83 9.05
CA MET A 221 9.64 1.48 8.10
C MET A 221 9.11 1.58 6.67
N TYR A 222 9.74 2.45 5.90
CA TYR A 222 9.53 2.47 4.45
C TYR A 222 10.34 1.32 3.84
N ILE A 223 9.73 0.15 3.76
CA ILE A 223 10.34 -1.00 3.11
C ILE A 223 9.52 -1.36 1.88
N ARG A 224 10.20 -1.43 0.73
CA ARG A 224 9.57 -1.89 -0.49
C ARG A 224 9.28 -3.37 -0.37
N PRO A 225 8.08 -3.83 -0.73
CA PRO A 225 7.73 -5.24 -0.60
C PRO A 225 8.81 -6.17 -1.22
N GLU A 226 9.39 -5.77 -2.35
CA GLU A 226 10.45 -6.52 -3.05
C GLU A 226 11.79 -6.56 -2.31
N THR A 227 12.13 -5.52 -1.56
CA THR A 227 13.36 -5.47 -0.76
C THR A 227 13.18 -6.07 0.62
N VAL A 228 11.94 -6.14 1.15
CA VAL A 228 11.70 -6.79 2.45
C VAL A 228 12.03 -8.27 2.38
N LEU A 229 11.78 -8.95 1.26
CA LEU A 229 11.79 -10.41 1.27
C LEU A 229 13.19 -11.06 1.41
N PRO A 230 14.26 -10.52 0.81
CA PRO A 230 15.62 -10.97 1.14
C PRO A 230 15.98 -10.70 2.62
N ILE A 231 15.53 -9.57 3.18
CA ILE A 231 15.71 -9.26 4.60
C ILE A 231 14.92 -10.25 5.46
N ALA A 232 13.70 -10.59 5.04
CA ALA A 232 12.82 -11.56 5.70
C ALA A 232 13.50 -12.92 5.81
N GLU A 233 14.10 -13.42 4.72
CA GLU A 233 14.87 -14.67 4.74
C GLU A 233 16.05 -14.60 5.73
N ALA A 234 16.80 -13.49 5.71
CA ALA A 234 17.91 -13.28 6.65
C ALA A 234 17.41 -13.27 8.11
N LEU A 235 16.28 -12.60 8.39
CA LEU A 235 15.68 -12.54 9.72
C LEU A 235 15.18 -13.91 10.20
N VAL A 236 14.61 -14.72 9.31
CA VAL A 236 14.25 -16.12 9.61
C VAL A 236 15.50 -16.93 9.95
N SER A 237 16.59 -16.76 9.20
CA SER A 237 17.86 -17.45 9.48
C SER A 237 18.47 -17.04 10.84
N LYS A 238 18.18 -15.82 11.30
CA LYS A 238 18.55 -15.28 12.62
C LYS A 238 17.57 -15.67 13.74
N GLY A 239 16.59 -16.53 13.46
CA GLY A 239 15.70 -17.13 14.45
C GLY A 239 14.34 -16.47 14.61
N MET A 240 13.96 -15.48 13.78
CA MET A 240 12.58 -14.98 13.77
C MET A 240 11.63 -16.02 13.18
N SER A 241 10.45 -16.17 13.79
CA SER A 241 9.39 -16.99 13.23
C SER A 241 8.85 -16.42 11.91
N LEU A 242 8.38 -17.30 11.01
CA LEU A 242 7.82 -16.91 9.71
C LEU A 242 6.66 -15.93 9.85
N GLY A 243 5.78 -16.15 10.83
CA GLY A 243 4.64 -15.27 11.08
C GLY A 243 5.03 -13.90 11.61
N THR A 244 6.05 -13.81 12.47
CA THR A 244 6.55 -12.51 12.93
C THR A 244 7.18 -11.71 11.78
N VAL A 245 7.87 -12.39 10.86
CA VAL A 245 8.41 -11.77 9.65
C VAL A 245 7.30 -11.34 8.67
N VAL A 246 6.27 -12.15 8.48
CA VAL A 246 5.07 -11.77 7.70
C VAL A 246 4.38 -10.54 8.29
N ALA A 247 4.29 -10.46 9.62
CA ALA A 247 3.70 -9.31 10.30
C ALA A 247 4.53 -8.02 10.07
N LEU A 248 5.86 -8.12 10.10
CA LEU A 248 6.76 -7.02 9.72
C LEU A 248 6.52 -6.57 8.27
N ILE A 249 6.42 -7.52 7.33
CA ILE A 249 6.17 -7.25 5.91
C ILE A 249 4.85 -6.49 5.72
N ILE A 250 3.76 -6.97 6.34
CA ILE A 250 2.44 -6.33 6.19
C ILE A 250 2.43 -4.93 6.81
N GLY A 251 3.05 -4.75 7.97
CA GLY A 251 3.19 -3.43 8.60
C GLY A 251 3.92 -2.44 7.70
N GLY A 252 5.09 -2.84 7.19
CA GLY A 252 5.92 -1.97 6.34
C GLY A 252 5.34 -1.70 4.96
N ALA A 253 4.77 -2.71 4.31
CA ALA A 253 4.19 -2.55 2.98
C ALA A 253 2.80 -1.89 2.99
N GLY A 254 2.02 -2.07 4.06
CA GLY A 254 0.60 -1.71 4.10
C GLY A 254 0.26 -0.40 4.80
N ALA A 255 1.12 0.13 5.67
CA ALA A 255 0.88 1.40 6.36
C ALA A 255 2.15 2.23 6.54
N SER A 256 3.06 2.17 5.56
CA SER A 256 4.29 2.97 5.57
C SER A 256 4.02 4.46 5.79
N ILE A 257 5.01 5.20 6.30
CA ILE A 257 4.88 6.65 6.50
C ILE A 257 4.48 7.39 5.22
N PRO A 258 5.12 7.15 4.06
CA PRO A 258 4.69 7.80 2.81
C PRO A 258 3.23 7.53 2.48
N GLU A 259 2.74 6.31 2.70
CA GLU A 259 1.35 5.94 2.47
C GLU A 259 0.38 6.66 3.42
N VAL A 260 0.68 6.69 4.71
CA VAL A 260 -0.12 7.38 5.73
C VAL A 260 -0.17 8.89 5.46
N VAL A 261 0.97 9.49 5.14
CA VAL A 261 1.08 10.91 4.82
C VAL A 261 0.26 11.23 3.57
N LEU A 262 0.31 10.37 2.55
CA LEU A 262 -0.40 10.59 1.30
C LEU A 262 -1.90 10.36 1.41
N LEU A 263 -2.34 9.37 2.19
CA LEU A 263 -3.76 9.17 2.55
C LEU A 263 -4.32 10.35 3.35
N SER A 264 -3.52 11.00 4.18
CA SER A 264 -3.94 12.18 4.96
C SER A 264 -4.33 13.38 4.07
N LYS A 265 -3.85 13.40 2.82
CA LYS A 265 -4.25 14.38 1.81
C LYS A 265 -5.65 14.08 1.26
N LEU A 266 -5.98 12.81 1.04
CA LEU A 266 -7.29 12.37 0.51
C LEU A 266 -8.39 12.34 1.57
N PHE A 267 -8.05 12.02 2.82
CA PHE A 267 -9.03 11.75 3.87
C PHE A 267 -8.79 12.56 5.15
N LYS A 268 -9.81 12.69 6.00
CA LYS A 268 -9.70 13.27 7.35
C LYS A 268 -8.96 12.30 8.28
N LYS A 269 -8.40 12.83 9.37
CA LYS A 269 -7.60 12.06 10.35
C LYS A 269 -8.30 10.79 10.87
N LYS A 270 -9.63 10.82 11.05
CA LYS A 270 -10.44 9.66 11.46
C LYS A 270 -10.21 8.44 10.57
N PHE A 271 -10.14 8.62 9.26
CA PHE A 271 -9.86 7.54 8.31
C PHE A 271 -8.43 7.04 8.42
N VAL A 272 -7.46 7.96 8.45
CA VAL A 272 -6.04 7.61 8.50
C VAL A 272 -5.74 6.76 9.74
N ILE A 273 -6.29 7.12 10.89
CA ILE A 273 -6.15 6.34 12.13
C ILE A 273 -6.82 4.96 11.98
N SER A 274 -8.03 4.91 11.43
CA SER A 274 -8.75 3.64 11.20
C SER A 274 -7.99 2.72 10.25
N PHE A 275 -7.35 3.30 9.22
CA PHE A 275 -6.51 2.61 8.25
C PHE A 275 -5.28 1.98 8.92
N VAL A 276 -4.52 2.75 9.69
CA VAL A 276 -3.34 2.23 10.41
C VAL A 276 -3.73 1.13 11.40
N ILE A 277 -4.84 1.30 12.12
CA ILE A 277 -5.36 0.26 13.03
C ILE A 277 -5.75 -1.00 12.25
N ALA A 278 -6.43 -0.85 11.11
CA ALA A 278 -6.80 -1.99 10.28
C ALA A 278 -5.57 -2.75 9.81
N ILE A 279 -4.56 -2.06 9.27
CA ILE A 279 -3.31 -2.71 8.83
C ILE A 279 -2.60 -3.40 10.00
N LEU A 280 -2.55 -2.77 11.18
CA LEU A 280 -1.97 -3.40 12.38
C LEU A 280 -2.71 -4.68 12.76
N VAL A 281 -4.05 -4.66 12.76
CA VAL A 281 -4.88 -5.86 13.04
C VAL A 281 -4.61 -6.95 12.00
N VAL A 282 -4.54 -6.58 10.72
CA VAL A 282 -4.27 -7.52 9.63
C VAL A 282 -2.87 -8.13 9.75
N ALA A 283 -1.85 -7.32 10.04
CA ALA A 283 -0.48 -7.77 10.22
C ALA A 283 -0.38 -8.77 11.38
N VAL A 284 -0.98 -8.44 12.53
CA VAL A 284 -0.96 -9.30 13.71
C VAL A 284 -1.76 -10.59 13.49
N ALA A 285 -2.96 -10.49 12.94
CA ALA A 285 -3.79 -11.65 12.68
C ALA A 285 -3.13 -12.60 11.67
N THR A 286 -2.54 -12.07 10.59
CA THR A 286 -1.85 -12.88 9.59
C THR A 286 -0.60 -13.53 10.17
N GLY A 287 0.23 -12.78 10.91
CA GLY A 287 1.43 -13.30 11.53
C GLY A 287 1.14 -14.42 12.53
N LEU A 288 0.15 -14.21 13.40
CA LEU A 288 -0.30 -15.27 14.31
C LEU A 288 -0.84 -16.49 13.55
N THR A 289 -1.64 -16.28 12.50
CA THR A 289 -2.20 -17.38 11.70
C THR A 289 -1.10 -18.20 11.05
N VAL A 290 -0.05 -17.55 10.54
CA VAL A 290 1.12 -18.24 9.97
C VAL A 290 1.82 -19.07 11.05
N ASN A 291 2.14 -18.51 12.22
CA ASN A 291 2.80 -19.23 13.31
C ASN A 291 1.97 -20.39 13.88
N LEU A 292 0.65 -20.32 13.79
CA LEU A 292 -0.25 -21.39 14.26
C LEU A 292 -0.35 -22.55 13.27
N ILE A 293 -0.21 -22.29 11.97
CA ILE A 293 -0.45 -23.27 10.91
C ILE A 293 0.86 -23.91 10.40
N ILE A 294 1.97 -23.18 10.46
CA ILE A 294 3.25 -23.52 9.84
C ILE A 294 4.32 -23.56 10.92
#